data_AF-A0A3C1H9B7-F1
#
_entry.id   AF-A0A3C1H9B7-F1
#
_cell.length_a   1.000
_cell.length_b   1.000
_cell.length_c   1.000
_cell.angle_alpha   90.00
_cell.angle_beta   90.00
_cell.angle_gamma   90.00
#
_symmetry.space_group_name_H-M   'P 1'
#
loop_
_entity.id
_entity.type
_entity.pdbx_description
1 polymer ?
#
loop_
_entity_poly.entity_id
_entity_poly.type
_entity_poly.pdbx_seq_one_letter_code
_entity_poly.pdbx_strand_id
1 'polypeptide(L)'
;MASLGPNTCVHLGPGTFVTAGYYEGITGSWQLKPGMRIVGSGIDVTVIQRVNATNLAKQFYAMGHDLALTTPSVQPNLADFCEITSLTIDCNFANLGNASASAGAIRMMGNHCRVVRVRAKNWGAKSSTVPGFVLLLLTGNTNSGNASSDVSGVVNCGIEECIVNAPDAASATRITALHVGAKENPGTTEAFGIGPYIRNCYVDGGAFVTSRSGVNMSWCREGIIEGNQIVNVYCGGPSQGLDGLTYERGAQDVTLRNNIFRNVAAGPYYAVSSAGINRLTLESNLFEMTTGIAPPAQFAVLMSDSSAPTPPYGTVILRTNRVQNLNEGSSGAGAFRVQGATNLRVEQNGVLLGVTDPIRCTRCSNASFLENRTPAGSLIQGYDETTLAHFTELATDADDAFILSLLLRK
;
A
#
# COMPACT_ATOMS: atom_id res chain seq x y z
N MET A 1 24.80 18.63 8.91
CA MET A 1 24.60 17.20 9.26
C MET A 1 25.61 16.25 8.58
N ALA A 2 26.32 16.63 7.51
CA ALA A 2 27.20 15.73 6.75
C ALA A 2 28.26 14.93 7.58
N SER A 3 28.69 15.43 8.74
CA SER A 3 29.70 14.79 9.60
C SER A 3 29.17 13.80 10.63
N LEU A 4 27.85 13.64 10.79
CA LEU A 4 27.29 12.75 11.82
C LEU A 4 27.59 11.29 11.50
N GLY A 5 28.13 10.53 12.47
CA GLY A 5 28.46 9.11 12.30
C GLY A 5 27.26 8.17 12.52
N PRO A 6 27.38 6.87 12.18
CA PRO A 6 26.43 5.84 12.63
C PRO A 6 26.18 5.89 14.15
N ASN A 7 25.08 5.32 14.63
CA ASN A 7 24.70 5.29 16.05
C ASN A 7 24.57 6.68 16.72
N THR A 8 24.32 7.73 15.94
CA THR A 8 24.14 9.08 16.47
C THR A 8 22.66 9.35 16.74
N CYS A 9 22.34 9.85 17.94
CA CYS A 9 21.04 10.41 18.26
C CYS A 9 21.08 11.93 18.13
N VAL A 10 20.21 12.50 17.29
CA VAL A 10 20.06 13.93 17.08
C VAL A 10 18.71 14.37 17.62
N HIS A 11 18.75 15.28 18.60
CA HIS A 11 17.56 15.95 19.11
C HIS A 11 17.41 17.31 18.44
N LEU A 12 16.32 17.51 17.73
CA LEU A 12 15.97 18.77 17.09
C LEU A 12 14.95 19.50 17.96
N GLY A 13 15.33 20.68 18.41
CA GLY A 13 14.45 21.58 19.15
C GLY A 13 13.27 22.09 18.29
N PRO A 14 12.42 22.95 18.87
CA PRO A 14 11.40 23.66 18.11
C PRO A 14 12.02 24.53 17.00
N GLY A 15 11.32 24.66 15.87
CA GLY A 15 11.72 25.52 14.76
C GLY A 15 11.85 24.78 13.43
N THR A 16 12.29 25.53 12.41
CA THR A 16 12.48 25.02 11.04
C THR A 16 13.96 24.83 10.74
N PHE A 17 14.31 23.60 10.39
CA PHE A 17 15.64 23.22 9.94
C PHE A 17 15.59 22.95 8.44
N VAL A 18 16.62 23.36 7.72
CA VAL A 18 16.67 23.20 6.27
C VAL A 18 17.61 22.06 5.87
N THR A 19 17.25 21.35 4.81
CA THR A 19 18.08 20.32 4.17
C THR A 19 18.07 20.51 2.67
N ALA A 20 19.18 20.24 1.99
CA ALA A 20 19.21 20.17 0.53
C ALA A 20 18.43 18.95 -0.02
N GLY A 21 18.06 18.02 0.88
CA GLY A 21 17.40 16.77 0.53
C GLY A 21 18.34 15.74 -0.07
N TYR A 22 17.77 14.66 -0.58
CA TYR A 22 18.46 13.50 -1.08
C TYR A 22 17.75 12.98 -2.33
N TYR A 23 18.49 12.46 -3.30
CA TYR A 23 17.97 11.60 -4.38
C TYR A 23 19.03 10.54 -4.71
N GLU A 24 18.63 9.44 -5.33
CA GLU A 24 19.55 8.34 -5.66
C GLU A 24 20.66 8.80 -6.63
N GLY A 25 21.92 8.61 -6.22
CA GLY A 25 23.11 9.05 -6.96
C GLY A 25 23.51 10.53 -6.76
N ILE A 26 22.96 11.24 -5.76
CA ILE A 26 23.43 12.59 -5.42
C ILE A 26 24.81 12.53 -4.71
N THR A 27 25.77 13.33 -5.18
CA THR A 27 27.07 13.48 -4.51
C THR A 27 27.03 14.57 -3.45
N GLY A 28 27.58 14.30 -2.27
CA GLY A 28 27.82 15.32 -1.23
C GLY A 28 26.61 15.71 -0.39
N SER A 29 25.45 15.05 -0.56
CA SER A 29 24.33 15.25 0.36
C SER A 29 24.49 14.44 1.64
N TRP A 30 23.87 14.94 2.73
CA TRP A 30 23.76 14.18 3.96
C TRP A 30 22.85 12.95 3.76
N GLN A 31 23.22 11.84 4.39
CA GLN A 31 22.50 10.58 4.28
C GLN A 31 22.27 9.98 5.67
N LEU A 32 21.16 9.24 5.80
CA LEU A 32 20.90 8.39 6.96
C LEU A 32 21.96 7.30 7.04
N LYS A 33 22.29 6.88 8.27
CA LYS A 33 23.31 5.85 8.57
C LYS A 33 22.74 4.83 9.57
N PRO A 34 23.30 3.61 9.63
CA PRO A 34 22.88 2.63 10.62
C PRO A 34 22.90 3.19 12.06
N GLY A 35 21.88 2.83 12.84
CA GLY A 35 21.68 3.20 14.24
C GLY A 35 21.38 4.68 14.48
N MET A 36 21.23 5.50 13.45
CA MET A 36 20.88 6.90 13.64
C MET A 36 19.45 7.06 14.17
N ARG A 37 19.27 8.01 15.08
CA ARG A 37 17.95 8.40 15.58
C ARG A 37 17.78 9.91 15.42
N ILE A 38 16.78 10.34 14.66
CA ILE A 38 16.44 11.75 14.49
C ILE A 38 15.12 12.03 15.20
N VAL A 39 15.18 12.79 16.28
CA VAL A 39 14.06 13.02 17.20
C VAL A 39 13.71 14.51 17.20
N GLY A 40 12.54 14.86 16.70
CA GLY A 40 12.00 16.21 16.86
C GLY A 40 11.28 16.41 18.19
N SER A 41 10.95 17.67 18.47
CA SER A 41 10.20 18.08 19.66
C SER A 41 8.68 17.85 19.54
N GLY A 42 8.19 17.39 18.38
CA GLY A 42 6.77 17.14 18.11
C GLY A 42 6.38 17.45 16.65
N ILE A 43 5.27 16.85 16.20
CA ILE A 43 4.61 17.21 14.94
C ILE A 43 4.22 18.69 15.01
N ASP A 44 4.56 19.43 13.96
CA ASP A 44 4.38 20.89 13.80
C ASP A 44 5.16 21.77 14.77
N VAL A 45 5.94 21.17 15.69
CA VAL A 45 6.87 21.88 16.59
C VAL A 45 8.27 21.93 15.96
N THR A 46 8.74 20.80 15.46
CA THR A 46 10.00 20.69 14.70
C THR A 46 9.66 20.46 13.23
N VAL A 47 10.15 21.33 12.35
CA VAL A 47 9.95 21.20 10.90
C VAL A 47 11.29 20.99 10.22
N ILE A 48 11.39 19.98 9.36
CA ILE A 48 12.52 19.82 8.45
C ILE A 48 12.02 20.13 7.05
N GLN A 49 12.50 21.23 6.50
CA GLN A 49 12.10 21.71 5.19
C GLN A 49 13.20 21.41 4.17
N ARG A 50 12.81 20.75 3.08
CA ARG A 50 13.69 20.58 1.93
C ARG A 50 13.81 21.90 1.15
N VAL A 51 15.02 22.33 0.85
CA VAL A 51 15.32 23.53 0.05
C VAL A 51 16.32 23.20 -1.06
N ASN A 52 16.53 24.12 -2.00
CA ASN A 52 17.59 24.04 -3.02
C ASN A 52 17.59 22.76 -3.87
N ALA A 53 16.41 22.21 -4.17
CA ALA A 53 16.32 21.09 -5.11
C ALA A 53 16.79 21.55 -6.49
N THR A 54 17.76 20.82 -7.06
CA THR A 54 18.27 21.09 -8.41
C THR A 54 17.24 20.71 -9.47
N ASN A 55 17.37 21.27 -10.67
CA ASN A 55 16.45 21.03 -11.78
C ASN A 55 16.65 19.66 -12.45
N LEU A 56 16.62 18.58 -11.70
CA LEU A 56 16.77 17.22 -12.23
C LEU A 56 15.42 16.49 -12.27
N ALA A 57 15.22 15.65 -13.29
CA ALA A 57 14.10 14.72 -13.37
C ALA A 57 14.33 13.54 -12.41
N LYS A 58 14.29 13.83 -11.10
CA LYS A 58 14.56 12.91 -10.01
C LYS A 58 13.51 13.03 -8.93
N GLN A 59 13.42 11.99 -8.10
CA GLN A 59 12.64 12.01 -6.88
C GLN A 59 13.51 12.48 -5.72
N PHE A 60 13.17 13.63 -5.17
CA PHE A 60 13.86 14.22 -4.02
C PHE A 60 13.15 13.86 -2.72
N TYR A 61 13.91 13.49 -1.71
CA TYR A 61 13.45 13.26 -0.35
C TYR A 61 14.06 14.31 0.58
N ALA A 62 13.41 14.69 1.67
CA ALA A 62 14.05 15.53 2.69
C ALA A 62 15.15 14.73 3.43
N MET A 63 14.89 13.44 3.65
CA MET A 63 15.84 12.50 4.24
C MET A 63 15.91 11.22 3.42
N GLY A 64 17.12 10.72 3.23
CA GLY A 64 17.28 9.36 2.75
C GLY A 64 18.72 8.94 2.75
N HIS A 65 19.00 7.82 2.10
CA HIS A 65 20.35 7.30 1.94
C HIS A 65 20.48 6.54 0.62
N ASP A 66 21.72 6.42 0.16
CA ASP A 66 22.02 5.65 -1.04
C ASP A 66 22.01 4.15 -0.77
N LEU A 67 21.37 3.41 -1.67
CA LEU A 67 21.35 1.95 -1.62
C LEU A 67 22.49 1.36 -2.43
N ALA A 68 22.85 2.03 -3.53
CA ALA A 68 23.89 1.59 -4.41
C ALA A 68 25.18 2.25 -3.98
N LEU A 69 26.22 1.45 -3.80
CA LEU A 69 27.57 1.98 -3.80
C LEU A 69 28.05 1.96 -5.24
N THR A 70 28.69 3.05 -5.66
CA THR A 70 29.26 3.21 -7.01
C THR A 70 30.40 2.23 -7.31
N THR A 71 30.76 1.37 -6.35
CA THR A 71 31.80 0.36 -6.45
C THR A 71 31.25 -1.04 -6.16
N PRO A 72 31.43 -2.01 -7.08
CA PRO A 72 30.84 -3.36 -7.00
C PRO A 72 31.43 -4.29 -5.92
N SER A 73 32.20 -3.78 -4.96
CA SER A 73 32.85 -4.58 -3.91
C SER A 73 32.44 -4.21 -2.49
N VAL A 74 31.50 -3.26 -2.31
CA VAL A 74 31.14 -2.75 -0.99
C VAL A 74 29.70 -3.12 -0.65
N GLN A 75 29.50 -3.59 0.59
CA GLN A 75 28.22 -4.00 1.15
C GLN A 75 27.14 -2.90 0.99
N PRO A 76 25.88 -3.26 0.71
CA PRO A 76 24.77 -2.32 0.68
C PRO A 76 24.76 -1.43 1.93
N ASN A 77 24.60 -0.12 1.74
CA ASN A 77 24.56 0.84 2.84
C ASN A 77 23.19 0.80 3.54
N LEU A 78 22.89 -0.28 4.25
CA LEU A 78 21.64 -0.40 4.99
C LEU A 78 21.61 0.54 6.19
N ALA A 79 20.52 1.27 6.36
CA ALA A 79 20.30 2.14 7.52
C ALA A 79 19.72 1.36 8.71
N ASP A 80 20.24 0.15 8.98
CA ASP A 80 19.74 -0.74 10.03
C ASP A 80 19.56 -0.01 11.36
N PHE A 81 18.44 -0.26 12.05
CA PHE A 81 18.05 0.37 13.32
C PHE A 81 17.89 1.91 13.25
N CYS A 82 17.78 2.49 12.06
CA CYS A 82 17.53 3.92 11.92
C CYS A 82 16.08 4.28 12.28
N GLU A 83 15.92 5.37 13.02
CA GLU A 83 14.63 5.88 13.49
C GLU A 83 14.48 7.37 13.16
N ILE A 84 13.34 7.76 12.61
CA ILE A 84 12.94 9.16 12.46
C ILE A 84 11.61 9.34 13.18
N THR A 85 11.55 10.26 14.15
CA THR A 85 10.35 10.44 14.96
C THR A 85 10.03 11.87 15.37
N SER A 86 8.73 12.11 15.57
CA SER A 86 8.16 13.28 16.26
C SER A 86 8.52 14.62 15.63
N LEU A 87 8.33 14.73 14.32
CA LEU A 87 8.60 15.94 13.55
C LEU A 87 7.71 16.07 12.32
N THR A 88 7.63 17.27 11.76
CA THR A 88 7.03 17.53 10.45
C THR A 88 8.12 17.63 9.39
N ILE A 89 7.92 16.99 8.24
CA ILE A 89 8.73 17.13 7.04
C ILE A 89 7.92 17.94 6.02
N ASP A 90 8.47 19.11 5.66
CA ASP A 90 7.97 19.92 4.57
C ASP A 90 8.77 19.60 3.30
N CYS A 91 8.13 18.86 2.39
CA CYS A 91 8.74 18.45 1.14
C CYS A 91 8.91 19.62 0.16
N ASN A 92 8.30 20.78 0.44
CA ASN A 92 8.46 22.03 -0.29
C ASN A 92 8.26 21.91 -1.81
N PHE A 93 7.33 21.07 -2.26
CA PHE A 93 7.16 20.67 -3.66
C PHE A 93 6.96 21.83 -4.63
N ALA A 94 6.17 22.85 -4.27
CA ALA A 94 5.94 24.04 -5.11
C ALA A 94 7.24 24.70 -5.60
N ASN A 95 8.31 24.62 -4.81
CA ASN A 95 9.61 25.22 -5.12
C ASN A 95 10.58 24.28 -5.86
N LEU A 96 10.10 23.14 -6.38
CA LEU A 96 10.85 22.36 -7.36
C LEU A 96 10.88 23.11 -8.70
N GLY A 97 12.05 23.42 -9.25
CA GLY A 97 12.14 24.15 -10.51
C GLY A 97 11.93 23.30 -11.78
N ASN A 98 12.14 21.98 -11.74
CA ASN A 98 11.99 21.08 -12.89
C ASN A 98 10.54 20.59 -13.04
N ALA A 99 10.05 20.44 -14.28
CA ALA A 99 8.69 19.98 -14.62
C ALA A 99 8.48 18.44 -14.50
N SER A 100 9.54 17.69 -14.23
CA SER A 100 9.56 16.22 -14.14
C SER A 100 10.07 15.70 -12.79
N ALA A 101 10.24 16.57 -11.80
CA ALA A 101 10.69 16.18 -10.47
C ALA A 101 9.50 15.74 -9.59
N SER A 102 9.80 14.91 -8.60
CA SER A 102 8.89 14.54 -7.50
C SER A 102 9.53 14.83 -6.14
N ALA A 103 8.70 15.02 -5.11
CA ALA A 103 9.12 15.30 -3.75
C ALA A 103 8.44 14.34 -2.77
N GLY A 104 9.26 13.59 -2.04
CA GLY A 104 8.89 12.80 -0.88
C GLY A 104 9.56 13.32 0.41
N ALA A 105 9.19 12.72 1.52
CA ALA A 105 9.72 13.06 2.83
C ALA A 105 10.91 12.16 3.19
N ILE A 106 10.71 10.84 3.19
CA ILE A 106 11.70 9.87 3.67
C ILE A 106 11.86 8.74 2.66
N ARG A 107 13.12 8.37 2.37
CA ARG A 107 13.49 7.11 1.73
C ARG A 107 14.50 6.37 2.57
N MET A 108 14.19 5.15 2.98
CA MET A 108 15.07 4.35 3.82
C MET A 108 14.98 2.87 3.46
N MET A 109 16.03 2.12 3.76
CA MET A 109 16.11 0.67 3.66
C MET A 109 17.02 0.17 4.78
N GLY A 110 16.62 -0.90 5.45
CA GLY A 110 17.39 -1.54 6.51
C GLY A 110 16.51 -2.34 7.46
N ASN A 111 17.14 -3.22 8.23
CA ASN A 111 16.52 -4.01 9.28
C ASN A 111 16.09 -3.11 10.43
N HIS A 112 14.89 -3.35 10.98
CA HIS A 112 14.38 -2.62 12.15
C HIS A 112 14.32 -1.09 11.97
N CYS A 113 14.26 -0.61 10.72
CA CYS A 113 14.06 0.79 10.40
C CYS A 113 12.65 1.25 10.77
N ARG A 114 12.53 2.43 11.37
CA ARG A 114 11.23 2.96 11.84
C ARG A 114 11.01 4.41 11.47
N VAL A 115 9.81 4.72 11.01
CA VAL A 115 9.32 6.09 10.86
C VAL A 115 8.06 6.23 11.70
N VAL A 116 8.13 7.03 12.76
CA VAL A 116 7.12 7.05 13.83
C VAL A 116 6.68 8.46 14.13
N ARG A 117 5.37 8.76 14.13
CA ARG A 117 4.86 10.12 14.47
C ARG A 117 5.49 11.21 13.61
N VAL A 118 5.59 10.96 12.30
CA VAL A 118 6.07 11.94 11.32
C VAL A 118 4.90 12.48 10.52
N ARG A 119 4.84 13.80 10.35
CA ARG A 119 3.90 14.45 9.43
C ARG A 119 4.62 14.84 8.14
N ALA A 120 4.12 14.42 6.97
CA ALA A 120 4.61 14.89 5.68
C ALA A 120 3.58 15.85 5.03
N LYS A 121 4.07 16.98 4.50
CA LYS A 121 3.25 17.97 3.78
C LYS A 121 3.97 18.53 2.55
N ASN A 122 3.22 19.21 1.68
CA ASN A 122 3.72 19.85 0.47
C ASN A 122 4.56 18.89 -0.40
N TRP A 123 4.11 17.64 -0.52
CA TRP A 123 4.70 16.62 -1.38
C TRP A 123 3.95 16.56 -2.71
N GLY A 124 4.53 15.90 -3.71
CA GLY A 124 3.94 15.90 -5.05
C GLY A 124 4.83 15.24 -6.10
N ALA A 125 4.30 15.11 -7.31
CA ALA A 125 5.02 14.70 -8.50
C ALA A 125 4.46 15.43 -9.72
N LYS A 126 5.35 15.98 -10.57
CA LYS A 126 4.94 16.77 -11.74
C LYS A 126 4.82 15.97 -13.03
N SER A 127 5.54 14.87 -13.18
CA SER A 127 5.44 13.98 -14.35
C SER A 127 5.28 12.52 -13.96
N SER A 128 4.64 11.74 -14.84
CA SER A 128 4.47 10.29 -14.68
C SER A 128 5.78 9.51 -14.85
N THR A 129 6.83 10.14 -15.39
CA THR A 129 8.13 9.52 -15.62
C THR A 129 8.88 9.24 -14.32
N VAL A 130 8.66 10.06 -13.30
CA VAL A 130 9.29 9.90 -11.98
C VAL A 130 8.18 9.65 -10.97
N PRO A 131 7.96 8.39 -10.54
CA PRO A 131 6.93 8.09 -9.56
C PRO A 131 7.18 8.85 -8.26
N GLY A 132 6.09 9.20 -7.57
CA GLY A 132 6.14 9.81 -6.25
C GLY A 132 5.92 8.79 -5.14
N PHE A 133 6.80 8.83 -4.14
CA PHE A 133 6.67 8.15 -2.85
C PHE A 133 6.91 9.18 -1.75
N VAL A 134 6.01 9.26 -0.78
CA VAL A 134 6.14 10.25 0.30
C VAL A 134 6.95 9.68 1.46
N LEU A 135 6.47 8.60 2.07
CA LEU A 135 7.19 7.83 3.08
C LEU A 135 7.51 6.45 2.49
N LEU A 136 8.78 6.26 2.12
CA LEU A 136 9.26 5.06 1.44
C LEU A 136 10.23 4.29 2.35
N LEU A 137 9.83 3.08 2.76
CA LEU A 137 10.74 2.08 3.31
C LEU A 137 10.87 0.93 2.32
N LEU A 138 12.09 0.68 1.89
CA LEU A 138 12.38 -0.40 0.97
C LEU A 138 12.63 -1.69 1.73
N THR A 139 12.03 -2.77 1.24
CA THR A 139 12.16 -4.09 1.85
C THR A 139 13.12 -5.02 1.11
N GLY A 140 13.43 -4.70 -0.14
CA GLY A 140 14.30 -5.45 -1.03
C GLY A 140 14.79 -4.55 -2.16
N ASN A 141 15.98 -4.84 -2.68
CA ASN A 141 16.57 -4.12 -3.79
C ASN A 141 17.43 -5.09 -4.60
N THR A 142 16.93 -5.57 -5.73
CA THR A 142 17.70 -6.42 -6.65
C THR A 142 17.92 -5.67 -7.95
N ASN A 143 19.16 -5.28 -8.21
CA ASN A 143 19.53 -4.67 -9.47
C ASN A 143 19.71 -5.78 -10.50
N SER A 144 19.03 -5.69 -11.65
CA SER A 144 18.96 -6.72 -12.70
C SER A 144 20.28 -7.05 -13.43
N GLY A 145 21.45 -6.80 -12.81
CA GLY A 145 22.75 -7.05 -13.41
C GLY A 145 23.96 -6.82 -12.49
N ASN A 146 23.76 -6.52 -11.19
CA ASN A 146 24.88 -6.38 -10.25
C ASN A 146 24.57 -7.01 -8.89
N ALA A 147 24.82 -8.34 -8.82
CA ALA A 147 24.58 -9.17 -7.64
C ALA A 147 25.25 -8.64 -6.36
N SER A 148 26.32 -7.84 -6.45
CA SER A 148 27.01 -7.31 -5.27
C SER A 148 26.21 -6.25 -4.49
N SER A 149 25.17 -5.68 -5.12
CA SER A 149 24.29 -4.66 -4.53
C SER A 149 22.90 -5.18 -4.19
N ASP A 150 22.68 -6.48 -4.41
CA ASP A 150 21.38 -7.10 -4.20
C ASP A 150 21.14 -7.32 -2.70
N VAL A 151 20.05 -6.76 -2.22
CA VAL A 151 19.51 -7.02 -0.89
C VAL A 151 18.22 -7.81 -1.08
N SER A 152 18.30 -9.09 -0.76
CA SER A 152 17.20 -10.06 -0.89
C SER A 152 16.06 -9.83 0.10
N GLY A 153 16.27 -9.01 1.13
CA GLY A 153 15.25 -8.74 2.12
C GLY A 153 15.80 -7.98 3.32
N VAL A 154 14.93 -7.21 3.97
CA VAL A 154 15.17 -6.67 5.32
C VAL A 154 14.01 -7.07 6.22
N VAL A 155 14.23 -7.06 7.53
CA VAL A 155 13.23 -7.52 8.51
C VAL A 155 12.68 -6.38 9.34
N ASN A 156 11.38 -6.47 9.67
CA ASN A 156 10.73 -5.66 10.70
C ASN A 156 10.92 -4.14 10.54
N CYS A 157 10.86 -3.65 9.30
CA CYS A 157 10.85 -2.22 9.00
C CYS A 157 9.40 -1.72 8.87
N GLY A 158 9.13 -0.48 9.27
CA GLY A 158 7.76 0.00 9.19
C GLY A 158 7.53 1.49 9.41
N ILE A 159 6.32 1.90 9.06
CA ILE A 159 5.78 3.24 9.19
C ILE A 159 4.63 3.17 10.18
N GLU A 160 4.67 3.96 11.24
CA GLU A 160 3.62 3.95 12.26
C GLU A 160 3.26 5.35 12.78
N GLU A 161 1.99 5.55 13.10
CA GLU A 161 1.47 6.80 13.68
C GLU A 161 1.78 8.06 12.84
N CYS A 162 1.95 7.90 11.53
CA CYS A 162 2.35 8.97 10.64
C CYS A 162 1.14 9.66 9.99
N ILE A 163 1.34 10.92 9.59
CA ILE A 163 0.33 11.74 8.92
C ILE A 163 0.87 12.16 7.56
N VAL A 164 0.18 11.83 6.48
CA VAL A 164 0.49 12.35 5.14
C VAL A 164 -0.67 13.25 4.72
N ASN A 165 -0.47 14.56 4.83
CA ASN A 165 -1.47 15.56 4.46
C ASN A 165 -1.64 15.66 2.96
N ALA A 166 -2.68 16.36 2.50
CA ALA A 166 -2.91 16.63 1.08
C ALA A 166 -1.62 17.03 0.33
N PRO A 167 -1.44 16.54 -0.91
CA PRO A 167 -0.33 16.95 -1.76
C PRO A 167 -0.44 18.45 -2.07
N ASP A 168 0.68 18.99 -2.54
CA ASP A 168 0.69 20.30 -3.15
C ASP A 168 -0.26 20.36 -4.36
N ALA A 169 -0.93 21.50 -4.56
CA ALA A 169 -1.90 21.69 -5.63
C ALA A 169 -1.29 21.54 -7.04
N ALA A 170 0.01 21.77 -7.20
CA ALA A 170 0.71 21.57 -8.46
C ALA A 170 1.04 20.08 -8.76
N SER A 171 0.70 19.16 -7.85
CA SER A 171 0.93 17.73 -8.04
C SER A 171 -0.03 17.14 -9.07
N ALA A 172 0.52 16.64 -10.18
CA ALA A 172 -0.25 16.29 -11.38
C ALA A 172 -0.30 14.80 -11.72
N THR A 173 0.44 13.94 -11.00
CA THR A 173 0.65 12.55 -11.44
C THR A 173 0.65 11.54 -10.30
N ARG A 174 1.21 10.34 -10.56
CA ARG A 174 1.17 9.17 -9.71
C ARG A 174 1.98 9.32 -8.44
N ILE A 175 1.33 9.09 -7.30
CA ILE A 175 1.98 9.13 -5.99
C ILE A 175 1.42 8.07 -5.08
N THR A 176 2.31 7.40 -4.36
CA THR A 176 2.00 6.53 -3.23
C THR A 176 2.40 7.25 -1.94
N ALA A 177 1.44 7.47 -1.04
CA ALA A 177 1.72 8.17 0.22
C ALA A 177 2.60 7.33 1.16
N LEU A 178 2.23 6.08 1.40
CA LEU A 178 2.94 5.17 2.30
C LEU A 178 3.38 3.93 1.52
N HIS A 179 4.68 3.67 1.42
CA HIS A 179 5.21 2.48 0.76
C HIS A 179 6.15 1.72 1.68
N VAL A 180 5.84 0.44 1.91
CA VAL A 180 6.77 -0.52 2.51
C VAL A 180 6.85 -1.74 1.62
N GLY A 181 7.87 -1.81 0.78
CA GLY A 181 7.99 -2.86 -0.24
C GLY A 181 9.29 -2.80 -1.01
N ALA A 182 9.51 -3.71 -1.96
CA ALA A 182 10.74 -3.68 -2.75
C ALA A 182 10.85 -2.41 -3.62
N LYS A 183 12.05 -2.15 -4.13
CA LYS A 183 12.28 -1.13 -5.17
C LYS A 183 11.45 -1.51 -6.41
N GLU A 184 10.72 -0.56 -6.98
CA GLU A 184 9.95 -0.81 -8.21
C GLU A 184 10.91 -1.25 -9.33
N ASN A 185 10.58 -2.35 -10.00
CA ASN A 185 11.44 -3.08 -10.94
C ASN A 185 12.62 -3.84 -10.29
N PRO A 186 12.37 -4.72 -9.31
CA PRO A 186 13.35 -5.74 -8.98
C PRO A 186 13.50 -6.63 -10.22
N GLY A 187 14.71 -7.00 -10.61
CA GLY A 187 14.90 -7.93 -11.71
C GLY A 187 14.21 -9.29 -11.49
N THR A 188 14.69 -10.32 -12.19
CA THR A 188 14.13 -11.69 -12.05
C THR A 188 14.36 -12.32 -10.66
N THR A 189 15.20 -11.70 -9.83
CA THR A 189 15.56 -12.22 -8.51
C THR A 189 14.56 -11.77 -7.46
N GLU A 190 14.09 -12.73 -6.69
CA GLU A 190 13.08 -12.52 -5.67
C GLU A 190 13.68 -11.89 -4.40
N ALA A 191 13.13 -10.76 -3.96
CA ALA A 191 13.56 -10.09 -2.73
C ALA A 191 12.38 -9.69 -1.84
N PHE A 192 12.20 -10.38 -0.71
CA PHE A 192 11.09 -10.14 0.21
C PHE A 192 11.55 -9.56 1.53
N GLY A 193 10.90 -8.48 1.96
CA GLY A 193 10.93 -8.10 3.38
C GLY A 193 10.17 -9.09 4.24
N ILE A 194 10.58 -9.27 5.49
CA ILE A 194 9.89 -10.14 6.45
C ILE A 194 9.31 -9.32 7.60
N GLY A 195 8.01 -9.46 7.84
CA GLY A 195 7.28 -8.72 8.87
C GLY A 195 7.25 -7.19 8.72
N PRO A 196 7.20 -6.59 7.51
CA PRO A 196 7.06 -5.14 7.38
C PRO A 196 5.67 -4.67 7.82
N TYR A 197 5.55 -3.41 8.22
CA TYR A 197 4.27 -2.88 8.70
C TYR A 197 3.99 -1.42 8.35
N ILE A 198 2.70 -1.11 8.18
CA ILE A 198 2.15 0.24 8.07
C ILE A 198 0.97 0.32 9.04
N ARG A 199 1.10 1.09 10.13
CA ARG A 199 0.10 1.06 11.21
C ARG A 199 -0.31 2.42 11.75
N ASN A 200 -1.59 2.57 12.08
CA ASN A 200 -2.12 3.76 12.76
C ASN A 200 -1.81 5.07 12.03
N CYS A 201 -1.67 5.04 10.70
CA CYS A 201 -1.36 6.21 9.91
C CYS A 201 -2.63 6.88 9.38
N TYR A 202 -2.54 8.18 9.10
CA TYR A 202 -3.54 8.96 8.40
C TYR A 202 -3.00 9.44 7.06
N VAL A 203 -3.74 9.23 5.98
CA VAL A 203 -3.43 9.75 4.65
C VAL A 203 -4.63 10.53 4.12
N ASP A 204 -4.39 11.76 3.70
CA ASP A 204 -5.36 12.55 2.95
C ASP A 204 -4.79 12.88 1.57
N GLY A 205 -5.46 12.37 0.53
CA GLY A 205 -5.13 12.66 -0.85
C GLY A 205 -5.55 14.05 -1.31
N GLY A 206 -6.23 14.87 -0.51
CA GLY A 206 -6.73 16.19 -0.89
C GLY A 206 -7.96 16.11 -1.80
N ALA A 207 -7.95 16.79 -2.94
CA ALA A 207 -9.00 16.60 -3.95
C ALA A 207 -8.90 15.21 -4.58
N PHE A 208 -10.03 14.50 -4.74
CA PHE A 208 -10.03 13.17 -5.34
C PHE A 208 -9.53 13.21 -6.80
N VAL A 209 -8.49 12.43 -7.11
CA VAL A 209 -7.92 12.28 -8.46
C VAL A 209 -7.50 10.83 -8.68
N THR A 210 -7.45 10.39 -9.94
CA THR A 210 -7.18 8.99 -10.32
C THR A 210 -5.72 8.55 -10.19
N SER A 211 -4.80 9.45 -9.84
CA SER A 211 -3.37 9.17 -9.78
C SER A 211 -2.82 8.94 -8.37
N ARG A 212 -3.66 8.92 -7.33
CA ARG A 212 -3.18 8.83 -5.94
C ARG A 212 -3.44 7.47 -5.32
N SER A 213 -2.42 6.89 -4.72
CA SER A 213 -2.49 5.68 -3.90
C SER A 213 -2.16 5.99 -2.45
N GLY A 214 -2.95 5.46 -1.52
CA GLY A 214 -2.73 5.66 -0.09
C GLY A 214 -1.58 4.82 0.43
N VAL A 215 -1.74 3.51 0.38
CA VAL A 215 -0.80 2.55 0.95
C VAL A 215 -0.32 1.60 -0.13
N ASN A 216 0.96 1.24 -0.12
CA ASN A 216 1.49 0.13 -0.90
C ASN A 216 2.35 -0.78 -0.04
N MET A 217 2.17 -2.08 -0.24
CA MET A 217 2.97 -3.12 0.36
C MET A 217 3.16 -4.23 -0.66
N SER A 218 4.37 -4.32 -1.20
CA SER A 218 4.73 -5.23 -2.29
C SER A 218 5.99 -5.99 -1.91
N TRP A 219 6.15 -7.22 -2.40
CA TRP A 219 7.37 -8.00 -2.17
C TRP A 219 7.70 -8.11 -0.67
N CYS A 220 6.71 -8.60 0.08
CA CYS A 220 6.81 -8.80 1.52
C CYS A 220 6.29 -10.20 1.88
N ARG A 221 6.82 -10.75 2.97
CA ARG A 221 6.30 -11.89 3.73
C ARG A 221 5.80 -11.37 5.07
N GLU A 222 4.64 -11.84 5.51
CA GLU A 222 4.04 -11.49 6.80
C GLU A 222 3.81 -9.97 6.97
N GLY A 223 3.45 -9.28 5.89
CA GLY A 223 3.20 -7.85 5.89
C GLY A 223 1.93 -7.48 6.66
N ILE A 224 1.94 -6.36 7.40
CA ILE A 224 0.80 -5.92 8.22
C ILE A 224 0.42 -4.48 7.88
N ILE A 225 -0.85 -4.27 7.47
CA ILE A 225 -1.46 -2.95 7.29
C ILE A 225 -2.63 -2.83 8.28
N GLU A 226 -2.47 -2.03 9.32
CA GLU A 226 -3.43 -2.01 10.43
C GLU A 226 -3.80 -0.62 10.95
N GLY A 227 -5.08 -0.39 11.26
CA GLY A 227 -5.49 0.81 11.98
C GLY A 227 -5.34 2.11 11.20
N ASN A 228 -5.14 2.04 9.88
CA ASN A 228 -4.91 3.22 9.06
C ASN A 228 -6.23 3.89 8.63
N GLN A 229 -6.19 5.20 8.43
CA GLN A 229 -7.28 5.99 7.86
C GLN A 229 -6.81 6.62 6.57
N ILE A 230 -7.37 6.20 5.45
CA ILE A 230 -6.95 6.60 4.11
C ILE A 230 -8.12 7.27 3.41
N VAL A 231 -7.97 8.55 3.06
CA VAL A 231 -9.06 9.35 2.51
C VAL A 231 -8.67 10.06 1.21
N ASN A 232 -9.64 10.24 0.31
CA ASN A 232 -9.51 11.03 -0.92
C ASN A 232 -8.41 10.58 -1.90
N VAL A 233 -8.21 9.27 -2.03
CA VAL A 233 -7.24 8.68 -2.96
C VAL A 233 -7.94 7.75 -3.94
N TYR A 234 -7.36 7.53 -5.12
CA TYR A 234 -7.92 6.60 -6.09
C TYR A 234 -7.91 5.17 -5.55
N CYS A 235 -6.75 4.71 -5.08
CA CYS A 235 -6.57 3.40 -4.48
C CYS A 235 -6.15 3.55 -3.01
N GLY A 236 -7.00 3.11 -2.08
CA GLY A 236 -6.76 3.24 -0.65
C GLY A 236 -5.78 2.21 -0.10
N GLY A 237 -5.87 0.98 -0.59
CA GLY A 237 -5.08 -0.15 -0.12
C GLY A 237 -3.85 -0.41 -1.00
N PRO A 238 -3.08 -1.47 -0.68
CA PRO A 238 -1.96 -1.91 -1.49
C PRO A 238 -2.38 -2.11 -2.93
N SER A 239 -1.59 -1.52 -3.83
CA SER A 239 -1.85 -1.47 -5.26
C SER A 239 -0.71 -2.11 -6.04
N GLN A 240 -1.00 -3.14 -6.83
CA GLN A 240 -0.07 -3.72 -7.79
C GLN A 240 -0.74 -3.83 -9.16
N GLY A 241 -0.07 -3.33 -10.21
CA GLY A 241 -0.54 -3.40 -11.59
C GLY A 241 -1.57 -2.34 -11.99
N LEU A 242 -1.78 -1.33 -11.15
CA LEU A 242 -2.78 -0.26 -11.36
C LEU A 242 -2.48 0.64 -12.57
N ASP A 243 -1.29 0.52 -13.13
CA ASP A 243 -0.80 1.30 -14.26
C ASP A 243 -0.63 0.53 -15.56
N GLY A 244 -1.13 -0.71 -15.61
CA GLY A 244 -0.88 -1.59 -16.73
C GLY A 244 0.56 -2.09 -16.80
N LEU A 245 1.42 -1.77 -15.82
CA LEU A 245 2.65 -2.52 -15.63
C LEU A 245 2.25 -3.86 -15.02
N THR A 246 2.37 -4.93 -15.80
CA THR A 246 2.29 -6.29 -15.29
C THR A 246 3.46 -6.52 -14.34
N TYR A 247 3.19 -6.50 -13.04
CA TYR A 247 4.14 -7.00 -12.05
C TYR A 247 4.08 -8.52 -12.07
N GLU A 248 5.22 -9.15 -12.33
CA GLU A 248 5.32 -10.61 -12.33
C GLU A 248 5.13 -11.19 -10.93
N ARG A 249 5.46 -10.41 -9.87
CA ARG A 249 5.41 -10.90 -8.49
C ARG A 249 4.74 -9.94 -7.51
N GLY A 250 3.90 -10.50 -6.65
CA GLY A 250 3.23 -9.83 -5.55
C GLY A 250 3.92 -10.01 -4.20
N ALA A 251 3.23 -9.60 -3.13
CA ALA A 251 3.64 -9.96 -1.78
C ALA A 251 3.25 -11.42 -1.50
N GLN A 252 3.97 -12.17 -0.67
CA GLN A 252 3.59 -13.54 -0.35
C GLN A 252 2.46 -13.57 0.67
N ASP A 253 2.62 -12.90 1.81
CA ASP A 253 1.61 -12.89 2.87
C ASP A 253 1.34 -11.47 3.35
N VAL A 254 0.08 -11.05 3.35
CA VAL A 254 -0.34 -9.72 3.80
C VAL A 254 -1.62 -9.82 4.61
N THR A 255 -1.63 -9.19 5.78
CA THR A 255 -2.82 -8.99 6.61
C THR A 255 -3.19 -7.51 6.64
N LEU A 256 -4.42 -7.20 6.25
CA LEU A 256 -5.01 -5.88 6.33
C LEU A 256 -6.17 -5.91 7.32
N ARG A 257 -6.06 -5.17 8.43
CA ARG A 257 -7.12 -5.16 9.43
C ARG A 257 -7.41 -3.82 10.07
N ASN A 258 -8.66 -3.61 10.48
CA ASN A 258 -9.07 -2.41 11.20
C ASN A 258 -8.74 -1.09 10.48
N ASN A 259 -8.70 -1.09 9.14
CA ASN A 259 -8.45 0.13 8.35
C ASN A 259 -9.77 0.79 7.93
N ILE A 260 -9.73 2.10 7.72
CA ILE A 260 -10.82 2.89 7.17
C ILE A 260 -10.36 3.49 5.85
N PHE A 261 -11.07 3.18 4.78
CA PHE A 261 -10.86 3.76 3.45
C PHE A 261 -12.09 4.61 3.10
N ARG A 262 -11.93 5.92 2.93
CA ARG A 262 -13.05 6.83 2.66
C ARG A 262 -12.85 7.65 1.40
N ASN A 263 -13.91 7.79 0.61
CA ASN A 263 -13.87 8.47 -0.67
C ASN A 263 -12.74 7.91 -1.56
N VAL A 264 -12.73 6.57 -1.70
CA VAL A 264 -11.78 5.83 -2.53
C VAL A 264 -12.50 5.16 -3.71
N ALA A 265 -11.84 5.03 -4.85
CA ALA A 265 -12.40 4.27 -5.98
C ALA A 265 -12.08 2.78 -5.90
N ALA A 266 -10.96 2.43 -5.27
CA ALA A 266 -10.58 1.07 -4.95
C ALA A 266 -9.98 0.99 -3.54
N GLY A 267 -10.23 -0.10 -2.81
CA GLY A 267 -9.44 -0.45 -1.63
C GLY A 267 -8.14 -1.15 -2.06
N PRO A 268 -7.84 -2.37 -1.58
CA PRO A 268 -6.76 -3.19 -2.13
C PRO A 268 -7.00 -3.59 -3.59
N TYR A 269 -5.97 -3.41 -4.42
CA TYR A 269 -5.98 -3.73 -5.85
C TYR A 269 -4.75 -4.55 -6.21
N TYR A 270 -4.96 -5.77 -6.67
CA TYR A 270 -3.90 -6.65 -7.17
C TYR A 270 -4.25 -7.08 -8.59
N ALA A 271 -3.40 -6.73 -9.55
CA ALA A 271 -3.45 -7.24 -10.92
C ALA A 271 -2.08 -7.83 -11.26
N VAL A 272 -1.96 -9.15 -11.09
CA VAL A 272 -0.71 -9.91 -11.24
C VAL A 272 -0.92 -11.06 -12.21
N SER A 273 0.13 -11.41 -12.95
CA SER A 273 0.04 -12.34 -14.09
C SER A 273 0.65 -13.72 -13.85
N SER A 274 1.51 -13.93 -12.85
CA SER A 274 2.21 -15.22 -12.68
C SER A 274 2.52 -15.63 -11.24
N ALA A 275 2.93 -14.71 -10.36
CA ALA A 275 3.18 -15.00 -8.95
C ALA A 275 2.51 -13.97 -8.04
N GLY A 276 1.22 -14.17 -7.74
CA GLY A 276 0.47 -13.25 -6.89
C GLY A 276 0.74 -13.45 -5.41
N ILE A 277 -0.34 -13.34 -4.62
CA ILE A 277 -0.28 -13.41 -3.16
C ILE A 277 -0.56 -14.83 -2.70
N ASN A 278 0.34 -15.40 -1.90
CA ASN A 278 0.16 -16.73 -1.32
C ASN A 278 -0.92 -16.71 -0.23
N ARG A 279 -0.93 -15.71 0.66
CA ARG A 279 -1.98 -15.51 1.64
C ARG A 279 -2.37 -14.04 1.81
N LEU A 280 -3.63 -13.73 1.53
CA LEU A 280 -4.21 -12.43 1.78
C LEU A 280 -5.32 -12.56 2.83
N THR A 281 -5.24 -11.78 3.91
CA THR A 281 -6.31 -11.69 4.92
C THR A 281 -6.78 -10.23 5.05
N LEU A 282 -8.03 -9.96 4.73
CA LEU A 282 -8.68 -8.67 4.93
C LEU A 282 -9.77 -8.83 5.98
N GLU A 283 -9.60 -8.16 7.11
CA GLU A 283 -10.50 -8.31 8.25
C GLU A 283 -10.91 -6.99 8.89
N SER A 284 -12.19 -6.84 9.21
CA SER A 284 -12.68 -5.70 10.01
C SER A 284 -12.31 -4.33 9.42
N ASN A 285 -12.23 -4.23 8.09
CA ASN A 285 -12.00 -2.96 7.41
C ASN A 285 -13.33 -2.28 7.05
N LEU A 286 -13.34 -0.95 7.03
CA LEU A 286 -14.45 -0.14 6.53
C LEU A 286 -14.05 0.49 5.19
N PHE A 287 -14.88 0.28 4.17
CA PHE A 287 -14.76 0.87 2.85
C PHE A 287 -15.96 1.77 2.57
N GLU A 288 -15.72 3.07 2.51
CA GLU A 288 -16.68 4.08 2.08
C GLU A 288 -16.24 4.58 0.70
N MET A 289 -16.82 4.00 -0.34
CA MET A 289 -16.40 4.22 -1.71
C MET A 289 -16.76 5.64 -2.17
N THR A 290 -16.08 6.12 -3.21
CA THR A 290 -16.40 7.42 -3.81
C THR A 290 -17.67 7.34 -4.64
N THR A 291 -18.60 8.26 -4.40
CA THR A 291 -19.82 8.45 -5.20
C THR A 291 -19.60 9.37 -6.40
N GLY A 292 -18.41 9.97 -6.52
CA GLY A 292 -18.06 10.93 -7.56
C GLY A 292 -17.68 10.26 -8.89
N ILE A 293 -16.64 10.81 -9.56
CA ILE A 293 -16.12 10.33 -10.85
C ILE A 293 -15.72 8.85 -10.70
N ALA A 294 -16.60 7.96 -11.17
CA ALA A 294 -16.34 6.54 -11.10
C ALA A 294 -15.34 6.16 -12.19
N PRO A 295 -14.22 5.49 -11.87
CA PRO A 295 -13.54 4.70 -12.89
C PRO A 295 -14.51 3.66 -13.49
N PRO A 296 -14.16 3.08 -14.65
CA PRO A 296 -14.99 2.08 -15.32
C PRO A 296 -15.42 0.91 -14.42
N ALA A 297 -14.64 0.59 -13.38
CA ALA A 297 -15.02 -0.36 -12.34
C ALA A 297 -14.54 0.11 -10.96
N GLN A 298 -15.45 0.15 -9.99
CA GLN A 298 -15.16 0.43 -8.58
C GLN A 298 -15.30 -0.85 -7.75
N PHE A 299 -14.29 -1.16 -6.95
CA PHE A 299 -14.32 -2.31 -6.06
C PHE A 299 -13.64 -2.00 -4.73
N ALA A 300 -14.30 -2.35 -3.61
CA ALA A 300 -13.63 -2.26 -2.32
C ALA A 300 -12.42 -3.21 -2.25
N VAL A 301 -12.51 -4.38 -2.89
CA VAL A 301 -11.38 -5.29 -3.10
C VAL A 301 -11.41 -5.81 -4.53
N LEU A 302 -10.31 -5.62 -5.27
CA LEU A 302 -10.14 -6.18 -6.61
C LEU A 302 -8.86 -6.99 -6.70
N MET A 303 -9.02 -8.27 -7.01
CA MET A 303 -7.93 -9.17 -7.39
C MET A 303 -8.21 -9.66 -8.80
N SER A 304 -7.43 -9.18 -9.75
CA SER A 304 -7.53 -9.49 -11.17
C SER A 304 -6.44 -10.46 -11.56
N ASP A 305 -6.78 -11.42 -12.42
CA ASP A 305 -5.83 -12.31 -13.07
C ASP A 305 -5.97 -12.08 -14.58
N SER A 306 -4.87 -11.82 -15.28
CA SER A 306 -4.88 -11.46 -16.69
C SER A 306 -5.01 -12.63 -17.67
N SER A 307 -4.71 -13.89 -17.29
CA SER A 307 -4.83 -15.08 -18.18
C SER A 307 -4.12 -16.35 -17.68
N ALA A 308 -3.61 -16.40 -16.45
CA ALA A 308 -2.75 -17.53 -16.06
C ALA A 308 -3.52 -18.86 -16.02
N PRO A 309 -2.93 -19.97 -16.52
CA PRO A 309 -3.53 -21.31 -16.40
C PRO A 309 -3.55 -21.82 -14.95
N THR A 310 -2.76 -21.20 -14.07
CA THR A 310 -2.70 -21.49 -12.64
C THR A 310 -3.18 -20.27 -11.86
N PRO A 311 -4.06 -20.44 -10.85
CA PRO A 311 -4.49 -19.36 -9.96
C PRO A 311 -3.28 -18.58 -9.41
N PRO A 312 -3.09 -17.29 -9.72
CA PRO A 312 -1.95 -16.53 -9.23
C PRO A 312 -2.05 -16.22 -7.73
N TYR A 313 -3.23 -16.42 -7.12
CA TYR A 313 -3.44 -16.20 -5.70
C TYR A 313 -3.64 -17.53 -4.97
N GLY A 314 -2.99 -17.67 -3.81
CA GLY A 314 -3.15 -18.82 -2.93
C GLY A 314 -4.46 -18.71 -2.13
N THR A 315 -4.35 -18.43 -0.84
CA THR A 315 -5.48 -18.28 0.09
C THR A 315 -5.89 -16.83 0.26
N VAL A 316 -7.16 -16.51 -0.02
CA VAL A 316 -7.75 -15.19 0.16
C VAL A 316 -8.90 -15.29 1.17
N ILE A 317 -8.78 -14.55 2.27
CA ILE A 317 -9.79 -14.49 3.33
C ILE A 317 -10.29 -13.06 3.43
N LEU A 318 -11.58 -12.86 3.16
CA LEU A 318 -12.28 -11.58 3.30
C LEU A 318 -13.34 -11.74 4.39
N ARG A 319 -13.10 -11.18 5.58
CA ARG A 319 -14.04 -11.37 6.70
C ARG A 319 -14.38 -10.13 7.49
N THR A 320 -15.63 -10.02 7.95
CA THR A 320 -16.07 -8.94 8.86
C THR A 320 -15.82 -7.53 8.30
N ASN A 321 -15.66 -7.37 6.98
CA ASN A 321 -15.48 -6.06 6.36
C ASN A 321 -16.84 -5.40 6.14
N ARG A 322 -16.85 -4.06 6.11
CA ARG A 322 -18.03 -3.26 5.78
C ARG A 322 -17.78 -2.45 4.52
N VAL A 323 -18.70 -2.51 3.57
CA VAL A 323 -18.62 -1.77 2.30
C VAL A 323 -19.89 -0.94 2.11
N GLN A 324 -19.73 0.35 1.80
CA GLN A 324 -20.83 1.29 1.57
C GLN A 324 -20.47 2.37 0.54
N ASN A 325 -21.50 3.10 0.05
CA ASN A 325 -21.39 4.26 -0.84
C ASN A 325 -20.77 4.00 -2.22
N LEU A 326 -20.96 2.81 -2.78
CA LEU A 326 -20.46 2.47 -4.12
C LEU A 326 -21.39 3.07 -5.19
N ASN A 327 -20.80 3.59 -6.26
CA ASN A 327 -21.57 4.23 -7.32
C ASN A 327 -22.24 3.16 -8.22
N GLU A 328 -23.57 3.04 -8.11
CA GLU A 328 -24.41 2.11 -8.88
C GLU A 328 -24.36 2.37 -10.41
N GLY A 329 -23.92 3.56 -10.84
CA GLY A 329 -23.83 3.90 -12.26
C GLY A 329 -22.65 3.27 -13.01
N SER A 330 -21.67 2.67 -12.32
CA SER A 330 -20.52 2.05 -12.98
C SER A 330 -20.81 0.58 -13.34
N SER A 331 -20.77 0.26 -14.63
CA SER A 331 -20.97 -1.12 -15.09
C SER A 331 -19.86 -2.01 -14.54
N GLY A 332 -20.20 -2.87 -13.59
CA GLY A 332 -19.25 -3.76 -12.95
C GLY A 332 -18.73 -3.29 -11.61
N ALA A 333 -19.35 -2.30 -10.96
CA ALA A 333 -19.11 -2.03 -9.54
C ALA A 333 -19.44 -3.23 -8.64
N GLY A 334 -18.72 -3.37 -7.52
CA GLY A 334 -19.01 -4.39 -6.50
C GLY A 334 -18.24 -4.18 -5.20
N ALA A 335 -18.58 -4.93 -4.16
CA ALA A 335 -17.78 -4.97 -2.94
C ALA A 335 -16.47 -5.69 -3.20
N PHE A 336 -16.55 -6.96 -3.60
CA PHE A 336 -15.39 -7.82 -3.77
C PHE A 336 -15.42 -8.49 -5.13
N ARG A 337 -14.29 -8.45 -5.84
CA ARG A 337 -14.06 -9.28 -7.02
C ARG A 337 -12.72 -9.97 -6.91
N VAL A 338 -12.75 -11.29 -6.83
CA VAL A 338 -11.55 -12.12 -6.70
C VAL A 338 -11.44 -13.09 -7.88
N GLN A 339 -10.39 -12.95 -8.67
CA GLN A 339 -10.12 -13.83 -9.81
C GLN A 339 -8.89 -14.68 -9.53
N GLY A 340 -8.98 -16.00 -9.73
CA GLY A 340 -7.80 -16.86 -9.69
C GLY A 340 -7.24 -17.09 -8.28
N ALA A 341 -8.10 -17.28 -7.27
CA ALA A 341 -7.68 -17.73 -5.94
C ALA A 341 -7.78 -19.26 -5.82
N THR A 342 -6.75 -19.90 -5.26
CA THR A 342 -6.78 -21.33 -4.95
C THR A 342 -7.83 -21.62 -3.88
N ASN A 343 -7.84 -20.83 -2.80
CA ASN A 343 -8.83 -20.93 -1.74
C ASN A 343 -9.39 -19.54 -1.40
N LEU A 344 -10.65 -19.30 -1.73
CA LEU A 344 -11.39 -18.08 -1.42
C LEU A 344 -12.39 -18.34 -0.29
N ARG A 345 -12.31 -17.54 0.77
CA ARG A 345 -13.29 -17.52 1.86
C ARG A 345 -13.78 -16.10 2.07
N VAL A 346 -15.08 -15.89 1.90
CA VAL A 346 -15.74 -14.59 2.08
C VAL A 346 -16.85 -14.74 3.11
N GLU A 347 -16.64 -14.16 4.30
CA GLU A 347 -17.55 -14.41 5.42
C GLU A 347 -17.89 -13.21 6.29
N GLN A 348 -19.11 -13.16 6.82
CA GLN A 348 -19.53 -12.17 7.83
C GLN A 348 -19.33 -10.72 7.39
N ASN A 349 -19.32 -10.45 6.08
CA ASN A 349 -19.15 -9.09 5.56
C ASN A 349 -20.50 -8.37 5.50
N GLY A 350 -20.49 -7.07 5.80
CA GLY A 350 -21.64 -6.18 5.68
C GLY A 350 -21.54 -5.34 4.41
N VAL A 351 -22.52 -5.43 3.52
CA VAL A 351 -22.45 -4.76 2.21
C VAL A 351 -23.72 -3.95 1.96
N LEU A 352 -23.59 -2.62 1.92
CA LEU A 352 -24.67 -1.68 1.63
C LEU A 352 -24.55 -1.22 0.17
N LEU A 353 -25.14 -1.98 -0.76
CA LEU A 353 -25.08 -1.72 -2.20
C LEU A 353 -26.43 -2.01 -2.87
N GLY A 354 -26.81 -1.22 -3.88
CA GLY A 354 -27.90 -1.55 -4.80
C GLY A 354 -27.45 -2.26 -6.08
N VAL A 355 -26.24 -2.85 -6.10
CA VAL A 355 -25.77 -3.63 -7.26
C VAL A 355 -26.23 -5.08 -7.16
N THR A 356 -26.69 -5.63 -8.29
CA THR A 356 -26.88 -7.07 -8.47
C THR A 356 -25.50 -7.73 -8.42
N ASP A 357 -25.29 -8.69 -7.53
CA ASP A 357 -24.04 -9.45 -7.36
C ASP A 357 -22.86 -8.63 -6.83
N PRO A 358 -22.92 -8.14 -5.57
CA PRO A 358 -21.85 -7.33 -5.00
C PRO A 358 -20.57 -8.12 -4.66
N ILE A 359 -20.66 -9.44 -4.55
CA ILE A 359 -19.53 -10.32 -4.22
C ILE A 359 -19.35 -11.31 -5.38
N ARG A 360 -18.23 -11.18 -6.10
CA ARG A 360 -17.95 -11.93 -7.32
C ARG A 360 -16.64 -12.67 -7.23
N CYS A 361 -16.60 -13.84 -7.87
CA CYS A 361 -15.35 -14.51 -8.16
C CYS A 361 -15.33 -15.09 -9.57
N THR A 362 -14.14 -15.40 -10.06
CA THR A 362 -13.94 -16.12 -11.32
C THR A 362 -12.72 -17.00 -11.20
N ARG A 363 -12.72 -18.19 -11.81
CA ARG A 363 -11.55 -19.09 -11.82
C ARG A 363 -10.95 -19.37 -10.43
N CYS A 364 -11.78 -19.37 -9.39
CA CYS A 364 -11.35 -19.75 -8.04
C CYS A 364 -11.54 -21.27 -7.88
N SER A 365 -10.52 -21.99 -7.42
CA SER A 365 -10.57 -23.45 -7.34
C SER A 365 -11.52 -23.92 -6.23
N ASN A 366 -11.40 -23.33 -5.05
CA ASN A 366 -12.30 -23.54 -3.92
C ASN A 366 -12.81 -22.19 -3.44
N ALA A 367 -14.12 -21.94 -3.52
CA ALA A 367 -14.74 -20.72 -3.03
C ALA A 367 -15.84 -21.04 -2.03
N SER A 368 -15.88 -20.29 -0.93
CA SER A 368 -16.89 -20.43 0.13
C SER A 368 -17.40 -19.06 0.58
N PHE A 369 -18.72 -18.98 0.75
CA PHE A 369 -19.43 -17.77 1.15
C PHE A 369 -20.31 -18.09 2.35
N LEU A 370 -20.18 -17.31 3.43
CA LEU A 370 -20.87 -17.58 4.69
C LEU A 370 -21.30 -16.27 5.37
N GLU A 371 -22.58 -16.12 5.68
CA GLU A 371 -23.08 -15.04 6.56
C GLU A 371 -22.75 -13.63 6.06
N ASN A 372 -22.65 -13.42 4.75
CA ASN A 372 -22.51 -12.07 4.19
C ASN A 372 -23.91 -11.44 4.14
N ARG A 373 -24.05 -10.21 4.61
CA ARG A 373 -25.38 -9.60 4.82
C ARG A 373 -25.45 -8.15 4.37
N THR A 374 -26.65 -7.73 3.95
CA THR A 374 -26.99 -6.31 3.83
C THR A 374 -27.17 -5.69 5.22
N PRO A 375 -27.20 -4.36 5.38
CA PRO A 375 -27.55 -3.75 6.67
C PRO A 375 -28.95 -4.11 7.19
N ALA A 376 -29.86 -4.52 6.30
CA ALA A 376 -31.19 -5.01 6.68
C ALA A 376 -31.19 -6.49 7.14
N GLY A 377 -30.03 -7.17 7.06
CA GLY A 377 -29.87 -8.56 7.49
C GLY A 377 -30.08 -9.61 6.40
N SER A 378 -30.48 -9.22 5.18
CA SER A 378 -30.63 -10.15 4.05
C SER A 378 -29.29 -10.77 3.68
N LEU A 379 -29.28 -12.08 3.41
CA LEU A 379 -28.08 -12.80 2.96
C LEU A 379 -27.62 -12.35 1.57
N ILE A 380 -26.31 -12.41 1.34
CA ILE A 380 -25.65 -12.02 0.09
C ILE A 380 -24.81 -13.21 -0.37
N GLN A 381 -25.31 -13.86 -1.41
CA GLN A 381 -24.62 -14.98 -2.04
C GLN A 381 -23.42 -14.48 -2.86
N GLY A 382 -22.38 -15.30 -2.91
CA GLY A 382 -21.31 -15.12 -3.90
C GLY A 382 -21.83 -15.42 -5.30
N TYR A 383 -21.29 -14.75 -6.31
CA TYR A 383 -21.58 -14.99 -7.72
C TYR A 383 -20.32 -15.44 -8.46
N ASP A 384 -20.40 -16.57 -9.16
CA ASP A 384 -19.33 -17.05 -10.02
C ASP A 384 -19.53 -16.53 -11.45
N GLU A 385 -18.65 -15.61 -11.86
CA GLU A 385 -18.67 -15.05 -13.22
C GLU A 385 -18.31 -16.10 -14.30
N THR A 386 -17.78 -17.26 -13.92
CA THR A 386 -17.44 -18.36 -14.84
C THR A 386 -18.68 -19.17 -15.21
N THR A 387 -19.45 -19.60 -14.21
CA THR A 387 -20.65 -20.43 -14.38
C THR A 387 -21.93 -19.62 -14.49
N LEU A 388 -21.85 -18.31 -14.23
CA LEU A 388 -22.96 -17.36 -14.18
C LEU A 388 -24.03 -17.78 -13.15
N ALA A 389 -23.60 -18.36 -12.03
CA ALA A 389 -24.46 -18.88 -10.99
C ALA A 389 -24.07 -18.35 -9.60
N HIS A 390 -25.05 -18.29 -8.71
CA HIS A 390 -24.81 -18.02 -7.29
C HIS A 390 -24.34 -19.29 -6.57
N PHE A 391 -23.44 -19.12 -5.62
CA PHE A 391 -23.07 -20.20 -4.70
C PHE A 391 -24.20 -20.43 -3.70
N THR A 392 -24.47 -21.70 -3.38
CA THR A 392 -25.30 -22.04 -2.22
C THR A 392 -24.57 -21.59 -0.96
N GLU A 393 -25.26 -20.87 -0.07
CA GLU A 393 -24.68 -20.53 1.23
C GLU A 393 -24.68 -21.75 2.14
N LEU A 394 -23.57 -21.93 2.87
CA LEU A 394 -23.45 -23.02 3.84
C LEU A 394 -24.53 -22.94 4.94
N ALA A 395 -25.04 -21.74 5.23
CA ALA A 395 -26.15 -21.55 6.16
C ALA A 395 -27.43 -22.23 5.65
N THR A 396 -27.71 -22.12 4.36
CA THR A 396 -28.83 -22.83 3.71
C THR A 396 -28.62 -24.34 3.81
N ASP A 397 -27.41 -24.84 3.54
CA ASP A 397 -27.11 -26.27 3.64
C ASP A 397 -27.25 -26.80 5.09
N ALA A 398 -26.86 -25.99 6.07
CA ALA A 398 -26.98 -26.34 7.49
C ALA A 398 -28.43 -26.35 7.96
N ASP A 399 -29.23 -25.37 7.54
CA ASP A 399 -30.67 -25.31 7.83
C ASP A 399 -31.41 -26.48 7.17
N ASP A 400 -31.08 -26.80 5.92
CA ASP A 400 -31.63 -27.94 5.19
C ASP A 400 -31.24 -29.26 5.87
N ALA A 401 -29.98 -29.43 6.26
CA ALA A 401 -29.52 -30.61 6.99
C ALA A 401 -30.20 -30.76 8.35
N PHE A 402 -30.41 -29.65 9.06
CA PHE A 402 -31.12 -29.64 10.33
C PHE A 402 -32.59 -30.07 10.15
N ILE A 403 -33.29 -29.50 9.16
CA ILE A 403 -34.66 -29.88 8.81
C ILE A 403 -34.72 -31.36 8.40
N LEU A 404 -33.78 -31.85 7.58
CA LEU A 404 -33.73 -33.25 7.18
C LEU A 404 -33.55 -34.18 8.39
N SER A 405 -32.68 -33.79 9.33
CA SER A 405 -32.42 -34.57 10.56
C SER A 405 -33.65 -34.69 11.46
N LEU A 406 -34.51 -33.65 11.49
CA LEU A 406 -35.78 -33.68 12.21
C LEU A 406 -36.81 -34.57 11.53
N LEU A 407 -36.86 -34.55 10.20
CA LEU A 407 -37.80 -35.36 9.41
C LEU A 407 -37.48 -36.86 9.45
N LEU A 408 -36.21 -37.23 9.60
CA LEU A 408 -35.73 -38.62 9.63
C LEU A 408 -35.84 -39.29 11.01
N ARG A 409 -36.30 -38.60 12.06
CA ARG A 409 -36.53 -39.18 13.40
C ARG A 409 -37.91 -39.84 13.58
N LYS A 410 -38.56 -40.24 12.49
CA LYS A 410 -39.75 -41.12 12.54
C LYS A 410 -39.32 -42.58 12.55
#